data_AF-A0A2K3JIN0-F1
#
_entry.id   AF-A0A2K3JIN0-F1
#
_cell.length_a   1.000
_cell.length_b   1.000
_cell.length_c   1.000
_cell.angle_alpha   90.00
_cell.angle_beta   90.00
_cell.angle_gamma   90.00
#
_symmetry.space_group_name_H-M   'P 1'
#
loop_
_entity.id
_entity.type
_entity.pdbx_description
1 polymer ?
#
loop_
_entity_poly.entity_id
_entity_poly.type
_entity_poly.pdbx_seq_one_letter_code
_entity_poly.pdbx_strand_id
1 'polypeptide(L)'
;MYQKHKSRKNKDVNKIVIKKTKRGLAVRFHDKTYDLMFPKNTWNLLPTKLKNLFAQEFGFISTAAMPLVSDINNLTYNTAQPLFEKELKEIILHQIPGIADDYECDIPQTIERFKSIEYSFERTRAVDAEASVREGAVVLLSCGKDSLLTLGLARELDVDITPIHINDTTTPYENSFSLKTVKKIENDFDINVHIITNYIEKLNDFETWNTSPTCLGYTHMITGFCFLALPFLHDNASMVLLGNQQNMNFSFRTKQGYIGFPSYDQTTTARHQQQKKLKLLNKRYRVISLVEPLTDIAEVKILFSRYPELAKYQFSCNCLDGSNGKRWCHSCNKCARLSILMLAHGFDVKSIGLHSMLSRRFKDYYTLFGLNPEIDRYDKSTQARDQQLLAFYMAYTNGVTGQLIDLFKKMFLSEAVAREDELRDTFFKIYKTDLPGNLRTRLHGIIKEELADVQ
;
A
#
# COMPACT_ATOMS: atom_id res chain seq x y z
N MET A 1 39.82 -43.65 20.03
CA MET A 1 38.51 -43.21 20.60
C MET A 1 37.87 -42.23 19.63
N TYR A 2 37.04 -42.73 18.71
CA TYR A 2 36.26 -41.90 17.79
C TYR A 2 34.98 -41.46 18.50
N GLN A 3 34.92 -40.21 18.97
CA GLN A 3 33.66 -39.62 19.43
C GLN A 3 32.86 -39.19 18.20
N LYS A 4 31.86 -40.02 17.85
CA LYS A 4 30.73 -39.63 17.01
C LYS A 4 30.02 -38.46 17.69
N HIS A 5 30.24 -37.24 17.20
CA HIS A 5 29.31 -36.14 17.43
C HIS A 5 27.97 -36.52 16.78
N LYS A 6 27.04 -37.02 17.59
CA LYS A 6 25.62 -37.08 17.24
C LYS A 6 25.16 -35.65 16.96
N SER A 7 24.94 -35.32 15.69
CA SER A 7 24.17 -34.15 15.33
C SER A 7 22.76 -34.34 15.88
N ARG A 8 22.44 -33.61 16.96
CA ARG A 8 21.04 -33.34 17.29
C ARG A 8 20.51 -32.53 16.12
N LYS A 9 19.75 -33.16 15.22
CA LYS A 9 18.85 -32.47 14.29
C LYS A 9 17.91 -31.62 15.15
N ASN A 10 18.27 -30.36 15.30
CA ASN A 10 17.55 -29.38 16.08
C ASN A 10 16.27 -29.06 15.27
N LYS A 11 15.16 -29.75 15.57
CA LYS A 11 13.87 -29.58 14.86
C LYS A 11 13.13 -28.29 15.25
N ASP A 12 13.71 -27.49 16.15
CA ASP A 12 13.11 -26.28 16.73
C ASP A 12 13.73 -24.94 16.24
N VAL A 13 14.60 -24.94 15.21
CA VAL A 13 15.47 -23.77 14.93
C VAL A 13 14.71 -22.51 14.50
N ASN A 14 13.56 -22.63 13.83
CA ASN A 14 12.83 -21.49 13.28
C ASN A 14 11.35 -21.48 13.68
N LYS A 15 11.09 -21.54 14.99
CA LYS A 15 9.73 -21.58 15.53
C LYS A 15 9.14 -20.17 15.71
N ILE A 16 8.01 -19.93 15.04
CA ILE A 16 7.15 -18.75 15.19
C ILE A 16 6.09 -19.06 16.25
N VAL A 17 6.20 -18.42 17.42
CA VAL A 17 5.25 -18.59 18.52
C VAL A 17 4.33 -17.37 18.60
N ILE A 18 3.10 -17.55 18.14
CA ILE A 18 2.04 -16.55 18.19
C ILE A 18 1.27 -16.70 19.51
N LYS A 19 1.19 -15.62 20.29
CA LYS A 19 0.42 -15.54 21.53
C LYS A 19 -0.56 -14.38 21.46
N LYS A 20 -1.78 -14.59 21.93
CA LYS A 20 -2.75 -13.51 22.13
C LYS A 20 -2.38 -12.74 23.39
N THR A 21 -2.40 -11.42 23.31
CA THR A 21 -2.18 -10.51 24.44
C THR A 21 -3.49 -9.84 24.85
N LYS A 22 -3.45 -8.98 25.88
CA LYS A 22 -4.60 -8.14 26.28
C LYS A 22 -4.96 -7.09 25.22
N ARG A 23 -4.07 -6.80 24.26
CA ARG A 23 -4.25 -5.73 23.27
C ARG A 23 -3.99 -6.15 21.83
N GLY A 24 -3.80 -7.43 21.55
CA GLY A 24 -3.54 -7.92 20.20
C GLY A 24 -2.78 -9.24 20.20
N LEU A 25 -1.67 -9.29 19.48
CA LEU A 25 -0.80 -10.46 19.35
C LEU A 25 0.63 -10.13 19.78
N ALA A 26 1.36 -11.17 20.16
CA ALA A 26 2.81 -11.16 20.31
C ALA A 26 3.36 -12.32 19.48
N VAL A 27 4.26 -12.01 18.56
CA VAL A 27 5.02 -13.01 17.79
C VAL A 27 6.39 -13.12 18.42
N ARG A 28 6.70 -14.30 18.97
CA ARG A 28 8.03 -14.61 19.47
C ARG A 28 8.78 -15.44 18.43
N PHE A 29 9.94 -14.96 18.04
CA PHE A 29 10.87 -15.66 17.18
C PHE A 29 12.26 -15.60 17.84
N HIS A 30 12.87 -16.77 18.05
CA HIS A 30 14.06 -16.93 18.89
C HIS A 30 13.87 -16.32 20.30
N ASP A 31 14.73 -15.39 20.69
CA ASP A 31 14.74 -14.68 21.98
C ASP A 31 13.99 -13.34 21.94
N LYS A 32 13.52 -12.91 20.76
CA LYS A 32 12.83 -11.63 20.56
C LYS A 32 11.32 -11.80 20.49
N THR A 33 10.60 -10.78 20.97
CA THR A 33 9.13 -10.69 20.89
C THR A 33 8.75 -9.41 20.15
N TYR A 34 7.83 -9.54 19.20
CA TYR A 34 7.33 -8.47 18.36
C TYR A 34 5.81 -8.35 18.58
N ASP A 35 5.37 -7.21 19.08
CA ASP A 35 3.98 -7.00 19.47
C ASP A 35 3.16 -6.32 18.37
N LEU A 36 1.93 -6.80 18.19
CA LEU A 36 0.86 -6.11 17.51
C LEU A 36 -0.14 -5.60 18.56
N MET A 37 -0.35 -4.30 18.58
CA MET A 37 -1.18 -3.62 19.58
C MET A 37 -2.28 -2.79 18.92
N PHE A 38 -3.52 -3.13 19.25
CA PHE A 38 -4.71 -2.34 18.97
C PHE A 38 -4.95 -1.27 20.05
N PRO A 39 -5.80 -0.26 19.77
CA PRO A 39 -6.34 0.63 20.80
C PRO A 39 -6.96 -0.15 21.97
N LYS A 40 -7.07 0.51 23.13
CA LYS A 40 -7.72 -0.11 24.30
C LYS A 40 -9.14 -0.55 23.93
N ASN A 41 -9.56 -1.69 24.47
CA ASN A 41 -10.88 -2.31 24.30
C ASN A 41 -11.19 -2.90 22.91
N THR A 42 -10.68 -2.36 21.80
CA THR A 42 -10.94 -2.88 20.44
C THR A 42 -10.66 -4.38 20.33
N TRP A 43 -9.46 -4.82 20.74
CA TRP A 43 -9.11 -6.24 20.71
C TRP A 43 -9.98 -7.08 21.65
N ASN A 44 -10.35 -6.55 22.82
CA ASN A 44 -11.09 -7.30 23.82
C ASN A 44 -12.49 -7.67 23.35
N LEU A 45 -13.12 -6.81 22.54
CA LEU A 45 -14.46 -7.02 21.98
C LEU A 45 -14.54 -8.20 21.00
N LEU A 46 -13.42 -8.64 20.41
CA LEU A 46 -13.45 -9.78 19.50
C LEU A 46 -13.73 -11.09 20.26
N PRO A 47 -14.70 -11.89 19.79
CA PRO A 47 -14.92 -13.26 20.25
C PRO A 47 -13.64 -14.09 20.19
N THR A 48 -13.47 -15.00 21.15
CA THR A 48 -12.29 -15.88 21.24
C THR A 48 -12.04 -16.65 19.94
N LYS A 49 -13.09 -17.07 19.23
CA LYS A 49 -12.97 -17.74 17.93
C LYS A 49 -12.34 -16.82 16.88
N LEU A 50 -12.82 -15.58 16.73
CA LEU A 50 -12.22 -14.61 15.81
C LEU A 50 -10.80 -14.23 16.20
N LYS A 51 -10.48 -14.11 17.49
CA LYS A 51 -9.10 -13.91 17.96
C LYS A 51 -8.17 -15.06 17.56
N ASN A 52 -8.65 -16.30 17.62
CA ASN A 52 -7.86 -17.47 17.23
C ASN A 52 -7.63 -17.50 15.72
N LEU A 53 -8.68 -17.26 14.93
CA LEU A 53 -8.56 -17.16 13.48
C LEU A 53 -7.63 -16.01 13.09
N PHE A 54 -7.80 -14.83 13.67
CA PHE A 54 -6.91 -13.69 13.44
C PHE A 54 -5.46 -14.04 13.75
N ALA A 55 -5.19 -14.68 14.90
CA ALA A 55 -3.84 -15.13 15.25
C ALA A 55 -3.25 -16.13 14.23
N GLN A 56 -4.09 -17.00 13.67
CA GLN A 56 -3.72 -17.97 12.65
C GLN A 56 -3.43 -17.31 11.28
N GLU A 57 -4.38 -16.53 10.75
CA GLU A 57 -4.25 -15.92 9.42
C GLU A 57 -3.22 -14.77 9.43
N PHE A 58 -3.36 -13.82 10.35
CA PHE A 58 -2.47 -12.67 10.43
C PHE A 58 -1.05 -13.09 10.81
N GLY A 59 -0.93 -14.01 11.77
CA GLY A 59 0.38 -14.51 12.20
C GLY A 59 1.13 -15.21 11.07
N PHE A 60 0.44 -15.89 10.16
CA PHE A 60 1.08 -16.46 8.96
C PHE A 60 1.41 -15.41 7.91
N ILE A 61 0.44 -14.59 7.48
CA ILE A 61 0.68 -13.63 6.38
C ILE A 61 1.75 -12.60 6.75
N SER A 62 1.85 -12.20 8.02
CA SER A 62 2.86 -11.25 8.50
C SER A 62 4.27 -11.82 8.64
N THR A 63 4.46 -13.15 8.50
CA THR A 63 5.79 -13.77 8.59
C THR A 63 6.09 -14.73 7.44
N ALA A 64 5.17 -14.93 6.49
CA ALA A 64 5.35 -15.86 5.39
C ALA A 64 6.45 -15.42 4.40
N ALA A 65 6.61 -14.10 4.21
CA ALA A 65 7.63 -13.55 3.33
C ALA A 65 8.99 -13.30 4.02
N MET A 66 9.04 -13.34 5.35
CA MET A 66 10.27 -13.20 6.16
C MET A 66 11.45 -14.05 5.66
N PRO A 67 11.28 -15.31 5.21
CA PRO A 67 12.39 -16.12 4.69
C PRO A 67 13.01 -15.59 3.38
N LEU A 68 12.38 -14.64 2.69
CA LEU A 68 12.96 -13.99 1.51
C LEU A 68 14.02 -12.94 1.86
N VAL A 69 13.98 -12.41 3.09
CA VAL A 69 14.89 -11.37 3.60
C VAL A 69 15.86 -11.91 4.67
N SER A 70 15.85 -13.22 4.91
CA SER A 70 16.66 -13.92 5.92
C SER A 70 17.18 -15.26 5.40
N ASP A 71 18.16 -15.88 6.05
CA ASP A 71 18.73 -17.18 5.63
C ASP A 71 17.89 -18.40 6.04
N ILE A 72 16.60 -18.20 6.30
CA ILE A 72 15.68 -19.21 6.76
C ILE A 72 15.03 -19.91 5.56
N ASN A 73 14.85 -21.23 5.65
CA ASN A 73 14.16 -22.02 4.62
C ASN A 73 12.98 -22.84 5.18
N ASN A 74 12.72 -22.77 6.47
CA ASN A 74 11.61 -23.46 7.12
C ASN A 74 11.04 -22.61 8.27
N LEU A 75 9.73 -22.64 8.46
CA LEU A 75 9.03 -22.00 9.57
C LEU A 75 8.05 -22.96 10.23
N THR A 76 8.11 -23.04 11.54
CA THR A 76 7.19 -23.86 12.35
C THR A 76 6.31 -22.96 13.19
N TYR A 77 4.99 -23.06 13.04
CA TYR A 77 4.01 -22.25 13.74
C TYR A 77 3.31 -23.04 14.85
N ASN A 78 3.12 -22.41 16.00
CA ASN A 78 2.31 -22.98 17.10
C ASN A 78 0.79 -22.88 16.88
N THR A 79 0.36 -22.38 15.71
CA THR A 79 -1.04 -22.23 15.31
C THR A 79 -1.49 -23.38 14.42
N ALA A 80 -2.77 -23.35 14.01
CA ALA A 80 -3.25 -24.23 12.95
C ALA A 80 -2.76 -23.75 11.58
N GLN A 81 -2.82 -24.64 10.59
CA GLN A 81 -2.61 -24.28 9.19
C GLN A 81 -3.62 -23.21 8.76
N PRO A 82 -3.19 -22.06 8.20
CA PRO A 82 -4.07 -20.98 7.77
C PRO A 82 -5.15 -21.47 6.81
N LEU A 83 -6.37 -21.01 7.01
CA LEU A 83 -7.51 -21.30 6.13
C LEU A 83 -7.24 -20.78 4.71
N PHE A 84 -6.52 -19.67 4.58
CA PHE A 84 -6.23 -19.02 3.31
C PHE A 84 -4.78 -19.18 2.86
N GLU A 85 -4.07 -20.20 3.35
CA GLU A 85 -2.62 -20.34 3.09
C GLU A 85 -2.27 -20.24 1.59
N LYS A 86 -3.01 -20.96 0.74
CA LYS A 86 -2.75 -20.98 -0.71
C LYS A 86 -2.93 -19.58 -1.32
N GLU A 87 -4.05 -18.93 -1.06
CA GLU A 87 -4.37 -17.61 -1.60
C GLU A 87 -3.51 -16.50 -0.99
N LEU A 88 -2.94 -16.71 0.20
CA LEU A 88 -1.97 -15.81 0.81
C LEU A 88 -0.60 -15.95 0.15
N LYS A 89 -0.15 -17.18 -0.11
CA LYS A 89 1.07 -17.46 -0.88
C LYS A 89 0.99 -16.98 -2.32
N GLU A 90 -0.18 -17.08 -2.95
CA GLU A 90 -0.42 -16.60 -4.31
C GLU A 90 -0.21 -15.09 -4.45
N ILE A 91 -0.72 -14.30 -3.48
CA ILE A 91 -0.50 -12.84 -3.45
C ILE A 91 0.99 -12.52 -3.34
N ILE A 92 1.72 -13.23 -2.45
CA ILE A 92 3.17 -13.05 -2.30
C ILE A 92 3.89 -13.38 -3.62
N LEU A 93 3.58 -14.51 -4.24
CA LEU A 93 4.19 -14.95 -5.50
C LEU A 93 4.02 -13.92 -6.63
N HIS A 94 2.84 -13.30 -6.75
CA HIS A 94 2.61 -12.29 -7.78
C HIS A 94 3.31 -10.95 -7.52
N GLN A 95 3.69 -10.67 -6.27
CA GLN A 95 4.46 -9.48 -5.93
C GLN A 95 5.96 -9.62 -6.18
N ILE A 96 6.51 -10.84 -6.09
CA ILE A 96 7.95 -11.11 -6.21
C ILE A 96 8.56 -10.51 -7.48
N PRO A 97 8.03 -10.70 -8.70
CA PRO A 97 8.71 -10.23 -9.92
C PRO A 97 9.00 -8.73 -9.93
N GLY A 98 8.03 -7.91 -9.50
CA GLY A 98 8.20 -6.46 -9.47
C GLY A 98 9.27 -6.03 -8.47
N ILE A 99 9.24 -6.60 -7.26
CA ILE A 99 10.19 -6.26 -6.20
C ILE A 99 11.59 -6.77 -6.53
N ALA A 100 11.71 -8.02 -6.98
CA ALA A 100 13.01 -8.59 -7.35
C ALA A 100 13.67 -7.79 -8.50
N ASP A 101 12.89 -7.24 -9.43
CA ASP A 101 13.41 -6.36 -10.48
C ASP A 101 13.91 -5.00 -9.95
N ASP A 102 13.27 -4.42 -8.92
CA ASP A 102 13.73 -3.18 -8.26
C ASP A 102 15.09 -3.38 -7.59
N TYR A 103 15.30 -4.53 -6.97
CA TYR A 103 16.50 -4.86 -6.19
C TYR A 103 17.50 -5.72 -6.97
N GLU A 104 17.35 -5.80 -8.30
CA GLU A 104 18.23 -6.53 -9.22
C GLU A 104 18.49 -7.99 -8.82
N CYS A 105 17.52 -8.61 -8.16
CA CYS A 105 17.54 -10.02 -7.78
C CYS A 105 17.20 -10.92 -8.97
N ASP A 106 17.72 -12.14 -8.99
CA ASP A 106 17.30 -13.16 -9.96
C ASP A 106 15.85 -13.58 -9.66
N ILE A 107 14.93 -13.26 -10.57
CA ILE A 107 13.49 -13.50 -10.39
C ILE A 107 13.18 -15.01 -10.33
N PRO A 108 13.67 -15.86 -11.27
CA PRO A 108 13.45 -17.30 -11.18
C PRO A 108 13.91 -17.91 -9.85
N GLN A 109 15.12 -17.57 -9.39
CA GLN A 109 15.67 -18.06 -8.13
C GLN A 109 14.87 -17.54 -6.93
N THR A 110 14.43 -16.28 -6.95
CA THR A 110 13.62 -15.72 -5.85
C THR A 110 12.26 -16.40 -5.75
N ILE A 111 11.61 -16.68 -6.88
CA ILE A 111 10.35 -17.45 -6.93
C ILE A 111 10.57 -18.88 -6.42
N GLU A 112 11.63 -19.54 -6.87
CA GLU A 112 11.94 -20.92 -6.46
C GLU A 112 12.31 -21.00 -4.98
N ARG A 113 13.05 -20.02 -4.48
CA ARG A 113 13.31 -19.84 -3.06
C ARG A 113 12.00 -19.73 -2.28
N PHE A 114 11.05 -18.89 -2.71
CA PHE A 114 9.78 -18.78 -2.00
C PHE A 114 9.00 -20.10 -1.98
N LYS A 115 8.95 -20.79 -3.12
CA LYS A 115 8.24 -22.07 -3.26
C LYS A 115 8.85 -23.21 -2.43
N SER A 116 10.17 -23.18 -2.22
CA SER A 116 10.89 -24.18 -1.44
C SER A 116 10.86 -23.96 0.06
N ILE A 117 10.29 -22.85 0.56
CA ILE A 117 10.12 -22.63 2.00
C ILE A 117 9.16 -23.67 2.57
N GLU A 118 9.62 -24.42 3.57
CA GLU A 118 8.80 -25.40 4.28
C GLU A 118 8.01 -24.73 5.42
N TYR A 119 6.69 -24.84 5.40
CA TYR A 119 5.83 -24.33 6.46
C TYR A 119 5.21 -25.51 7.21
N SER A 120 5.34 -25.53 8.53
CA SER A 120 4.74 -26.56 9.38
C SER A 120 3.91 -25.95 10.51
N PHE A 121 2.85 -26.66 10.92
CA PHE A 121 1.85 -26.16 11.86
C PHE A 121 1.58 -27.20 12.95
N GLU A 122 1.60 -26.79 14.21
CA GLU A 122 1.41 -27.69 15.36
C GLU A 122 -0.05 -28.15 15.55
N ARG A 123 -1.03 -27.46 14.95
CA ARG A 123 -2.45 -27.78 15.10
C ARG A 123 -3.10 -28.07 13.75
N THR A 124 -4.05 -29.00 13.73
CA THR A 124 -4.70 -29.48 12.49
C THR A 124 -6.11 -28.94 12.26
N ARG A 125 -6.73 -28.30 13.26
CA ARG A 125 -8.14 -27.87 13.15
C ARG A 125 -8.25 -26.37 12.87
N ALA A 126 -8.80 -26.04 11.71
CA ALA A 126 -9.18 -24.68 11.35
C ALA A 126 -10.24 -24.14 12.32
N VAL A 127 -10.18 -22.83 12.59
CA VAL A 127 -11.13 -22.14 13.46
C VAL A 127 -12.32 -21.67 12.64
N ASP A 128 -13.50 -22.23 12.90
CA ASP A 128 -14.75 -21.69 12.40
C ASP A 128 -15.17 -20.49 13.26
N ALA A 129 -15.31 -19.32 12.64
CA ALA A 129 -15.61 -18.07 13.32
C ALA A 129 -16.56 -17.21 12.50
N GLU A 130 -17.66 -16.81 13.12
CA GLU A 130 -18.63 -15.87 12.57
C GLU A 130 -18.48 -14.52 13.26
N ALA A 131 -18.54 -13.43 12.50
CA ALA A 131 -18.46 -12.07 13.02
C ALA A 131 -19.83 -11.37 13.00
N SER A 132 -20.09 -10.48 13.97
CA SER A 132 -21.16 -9.48 13.85
C SER A 132 -20.80 -8.43 12.80
N VAL A 133 -21.79 -7.63 12.40
CA VAL A 133 -21.62 -6.58 11.40
C VAL A 133 -22.49 -5.38 11.72
N ARG A 134 -21.92 -4.18 11.58
CA ARG A 134 -22.64 -2.91 11.59
C ARG A 134 -22.52 -2.21 10.24
N GLU A 135 -23.37 -1.24 10.01
CA GLU A 135 -23.23 -0.35 8.86
C GLU A 135 -22.11 0.64 9.13
N GLY A 136 -21.37 1.01 8.08
CA GLY A 136 -20.17 1.83 8.20
C GLY A 136 -18.94 1.18 7.54
N ALA A 137 -17.83 1.92 7.55
CA ALA A 137 -16.62 1.57 6.84
C ALA A 137 -15.35 1.88 7.62
N VAL A 138 -14.39 0.97 7.59
CA VAL A 138 -13.02 1.19 8.08
C VAL A 138 -12.22 1.88 6.99
N VAL A 139 -11.67 3.06 7.27
CA VAL A 139 -10.78 3.78 6.33
C VAL A 139 -9.34 3.53 6.73
N LEU A 140 -8.54 2.95 5.83
CA LEU A 140 -7.09 2.81 6.05
C LEU A 140 -6.39 4.15 5.76
N LEU A 141 -6.10 4.91 6.81
CA LEU A 141 -5.50 6.24 6.70
C LEU A 141 -3.97 6.18 6.79
N SER A 142 -3.28 6.47 5.68
CA SER A 142 -1.81 6.58 5.64
C SER A 142 -1.31 8.03 5.54
N CYS A 143 -2.21 9.00 5.35
CA CYS A 143 -1.92 10.39 5.00
C CYS A 143 -1.23 10.57 3.63
N GLY A 144 -1.18 9.51 2.82
CA GLY A 144 -0.90 9.61 1.38
C GLY A 144 -2.12 10.12 0.60
N LYS A 145 -1.89 10.51 -0.67
CA LYS A 145 -2.92 11.00 -1.61
C LYS A 145 -4.19 10.16 -1.55
N ASP A 146 -4.04 8.87 -1.83
CA ASP A 146 -5.15 7.94 -2.06
C ASP A 146 -6.01 7.79 -0.79
N SER A 147 -5.36 7.71 0.37
CA SER A 147 -6.04 7.58 1.67
C SER A 147 -6.76 8.86 2.10
N LEU A 148 -6.19 10.03 1.80
CA LEU A 148 -6.81 11.32 2.10
C LEU A 148 -8.02 11.57 1.20
N LEU A 149 -7.88 11.26 -0.09
CA LEU A 149 -8.99 11.33 -1.03
C LEU A 149 -10.10 10.34 -0.67
N THR A 150 -9.73 9.12 -0.26
CA THR A 150 -10.70 8.13 0.25
C THR A 150 -11.45 8.66 1.48
N LEU A 151 -10.75 9.32 2.41
CA LEU A 151 -11.38 9.94 3.59
C LEU A 151 -12.34 11.08 3.20
N GLY A 152 -11.92 11.99 2.31
CA GLY A 152 -12.75 13.09 1.83
C GLY A 152 -14.01 12.60 1.13
N LEU A 153 -13.86 11.68 0.17
CA LEU A 153 -14.98 11.07 -0.56
C LEU A 153 -15.93 10.31 0.38
N ALA A 154 -15.42 9.53 1.33
CA ALA A 154 -16.27 8.77 2.24
C ALA A 154 -17.15 9.70 3.11
N ARG A 155 -16.59 10.82 3.57
CA ARG A 155 -17.33 11.82 4.35
C ARG A 155 -18.39 12.54 3.51
N GLU A 156 -18.05 12.98 2.31
CA GLU A 156 -19.03 13.62 1.42
C GLU A 156 -20.14 12.66 0.99
N LEU A 157 -19.80 11.37 0.85
CA LEU A 157 -20.76 10.31 0.59
C LEU A 157 -21.61 9.93 1.81
N ASP A 158 -21.44 10.59 2.95
CA ASP A 158 -22.16 10.33 4.20
C ASP A 158 -22.02 8.88 4.66
N VAL A 159 -20.81 8.32 4.49
CA VAL A 159 -20.47 6.99 4.99
C VAL A 159 -20.03 7.14 6.45
N ASP A 160 -20.63 6.38 7.35
CA ASP A 160 -20.15 6.27 8.73
C ASP A 160 -18.75 5.62 8.73
N ILE A 161 -17.74 6.36 9.18
CA ILE A 161 -16.34 5.97 9.03
C ILE A 161 -15.66 5.71 10.38
N THR A 162 -14.85 4.66 10.41
CA THR A 162 -13.87 4.38 11.47
C THR A 162 -12.47 4.43 10.87
N PRO A 163 -11.79 5.60 10.88
CA PRO A 163 -10.43 5.70 10.40
C PRO A 163 -9.45 4.91 11.28
N ILE A 164 -8.56 4.16 10.65
CA ILE A 164 -7.45 3.49 11.33
C ILE A 164 -6.13 3.86 10.68
N HIS A 165 -5.11 4.12 11.50
CA HIS A 165 -3.74 4.34 11.06
C HIS A 165 -2.85 3.23 11.59
N ILE A 166 -2.04 2.64 10.71
CA ILE A 166 -1.15 1.52 11.04
C ILE A 166 0.27 2.08 11.09
N ASN A 167 0.87 2.04 12.27
CA ASN A 167 2.29 2.32 12.49
C ASN A 167 3.05 0.98 12.47
N ASP A 168 3.73 0.70 11.37
CA ASP A 168 4.53 -0.52 11.14
C ASP A 168 5.91 -0.50 11.81
N THR A 169 6.33 0.65 12.34
CA THR A 169 7.53 0.84 13.16
C THR A 169 8.88 0.57 12.46
N THR A 170 8.88 0.36 11.14
CA THR A 170 10.08 0.05 10.35
C THR A 170 10.76 1.31 9.81
N THR A 171 10.01 2.40 9.62
CA THR A 171 10.53 3.73 9.24
C THR A 171 10.29 4.76 10.35
N PRO A 172 11.21 4.94 11.33
CA PRO A 172 10.96 5.74 12.52
C PRO A 172 10.60 7.21 12.26
N TYR A 173 11.25 7.88 11.29
CA TYR A 173 11.02 9.30 11.06
C TYR A 173 9.72 9.52 10.28
N GLU A 174 9.49 8.75 9.22
CA GLU A 174 8.22 8.71 8.49
C GLU A 174 7.06 8.42 9.45
N ASN A 175 7.12 7.35 10.25
CA ASN A 175 6.07 7.02 11.22
C ASN A 175 5.83 8.14 12.24
N SER A 176 6.88 8.79 12.74
CA SER A 176 6.76 9.95 13.64
C SER A 176 6.06 11.13 12.97
N PHE A 177 6.38 11.40 11.71
CA PHE A 177 5.73 12.44 10.91
C PHE A 177 4.26 12.10 10.63
N SER A 178 3.96 10.85 10.25
CA SER A 178 2.61 10.33 10.03
C SER A 178 1.73 10.51 11.25
N LEU A 179 2.19 10.09 12.43
CA LEU A 179 1.44 10.20 13.67
C LEU A 179 1.14 11.65 14.07
N LYS A 180 2.09 12.57 13.85
CA LYS A 180 1.85 14.01 14.07
C LYS A 180 0.81 14.56 13.09
N THR A 181 0.82 14.08 11.86
CA THR A 181 -0.12 14.49 10.81
C THR A 181 -1.52 13.97 11.10
N VAL A 182 -1.65 12.68 11.46
CA VAL A 182 -2.91 12.07 11.90
C VAL A 182 -3.55 12.86 13.04
N LYS A 183 -2.79 13.23 14.08
CA LYS A 183 -3.33 14.03 15.19
C LYS A 183 -3.85 15.40 14.76
N LYS A 184 -3.23 16.02 13.75
CA LYS A 184 -3.74 17.28 13.20
C LYS A 184 -5.04 17.07 12.45
N ILE A 185 -5.13 16.00 11.66
CA ILE A 185 -6.37 15.61 10.97
C ILE A 185 -7.48 15.33 12.00
N GLU A 186 -7.21 14.58 13.06
CA GLU A 186 -8.18 14.32 14.14
C GLU A 186 -8.77 15.63 14.69
N ASN A 187 -7.90 16.59 15.03
CA ASN A 187 -8.31 17.87 15.60
C ASN A 187 -9.05 18.77 14.59
N ASP A 188 -8.55 18.87 13.36
CA ASP A 188 -9.11 19.78 12.35
C ASP A 188 -10.48 19.33 11.83
N PHE A 189 -10.74 18.02 11.86
CA PHE A 189 -11.94 17.43 11.27
C PHE A 189 -12.89 16.80 12.29
N ASP A 190 -12.55 16.85 13.57
CA ASP A 190 -13.29 16.22 14.67
C ASP A 190 -13.58 14.73 14.37
N ILE A 191 -12.53 14.01 13.98
CA ILE A 191 -12.59 12.57 13.73
C ILE A 191 -11.69 11.83 14.71
N ASN A 192 -12.09 10.62 15.11
CA ASN A 192 -11.29 9.76 15.96
C ASN A 192 -10.53 8.74 15.10
N VAL A 193 -9.20 8.85 15.05
CA VAL A 193 -8.35 7.93 14.28
C VAL A 193 -7.73 6.91 15.23
N HIS A 194 -8.03 5.64 14.98
CA HIS A 194 -7.50 4.55 15.79
C HIS A 194 -6.09 4.15 15.34
N ILE A 195 -5.12 4.25 16.25
CA ILE A 195 -3.73 3.86 15.97
C ILE A 195 -3.51 2.38 16.32
N ILE A 196 -3.03 1.61 15.34
CA ILE A 196 -2.50 0.26 15.51
C ILE A 196 -0.98 0.33 15.45
N THR A 197 -0.29 -0.30 16.39
CA THR A 197 1.18 -0.42 16.37
C THR A 197 1.56 -1.86 16.03
N ASN A 198 2.35 -2.07 14.98
CA ASN A 198 2.69 -3.38 14.46
C ASN A 198 4.21 -3.59 14.41
N TYR A 199 4.81 -4.05 15.52
CA TYR A 199 6.23 -4.38 15.55
C TYR A 199 6.57 -5.67 14.80
N ILE A 200 5.57 -6.47 14.39
CA ILE A 200 5.81 -7.73 13.68
C ILE A 200 6.45 -7.47 12.31
N GLU A 201 6.16 -6.33 11.67
CA GLU A 201 6.76 -5.98 10.38
C GLU A 201 8.29 -5.86 10.42
N LYS A 202 8.90 -5.68 11.60
CA LYS A 202 10.37 -5.75 11.72
C LYS A 202 10.93 -7.07 11.25
N LEU A 203 10.19 -8.18 11.40
CA LEU A 203 10.62 -9.48 10.87
C LEU A 203 10.70 -9.49 9.34
N ASN A 204 9.99 -8.61 8.65
CA ASN A 204 10.02 -8.49 7.19
C ASN A 204 11.06 -7.48 6.69
N ASP A 205 11.71 -6.75 7.59
CA ASP A 205 12.70 -5.74 7.25
C ASP A 205 14.10 -6.37 7.13
N PHE A 206 14.83 -6.03 6.06
CA PHE A 206 16.19 -6.50 5.82
C PHE A 206 17.16 -6.04 6.92
N GLU A 207 16.95 -4.87 7.54
CA GLU A 207 17.79 -4.34 8.62
C GLU A 207 17.75 -5.23 9.85
N THR A 208 16.59 -5.83 10.15
CA THR A 208 16.45 -6.79 11.26
C THR A 208 17.33 -8.02 11.09
N TRP A 209 17.61 -8.39 9.84
CA TRP A 209 18.42 -9.56 9.47
C TRP A 209 19.85 -9.19 9.07
N ASN A 210 20.18 -7.90 9.02
CA ASN A 210 21.46 -7.40 8.52
C ASN A 210 21.78 -7.94 7.12
N THR A 211 20.76 -8.00 6.24
CA THR A 211 20.88 -8.43 4.85
C THR A 211 20.90 -7.23 3.90
N SER A 212 21.13 -7.47 2.60
CA SER A 212 21.09 -6.39 1.60
C SER A 212 19.71 -5.72 1.53
N PRO A 213 19.63 -4.41 1.24
CA PRO A 213 18.37 -3.71 1.07
C PRO A 213 17.43 -4.43 0.10
N THR A 214 16.19 -4.64 0.55
CA THR A 214 15.13 -5.25 -0.26
C THR A 214 13.76 -5.00 0.36
N CYS A 215 12.71 -5.03 -0.46
CA CYS A 215 11.31 -5.03 0.02
C CYS A 215 10.62 -6.40 -0.09
N LEU A 216 11.35 -7.49 -0.34
CA LEU A 216 10.75 -8.81 -0.54
C LEU A 216 9.93 -9.31 0.67
N GLY A 217 10.22 -8.83 1.88
CA GLY A 217 9.44 -9.13 3.08
C GLY A 217 8.08 -8.42 3.14
N TYR A 218 7.88 -7.35 2.37
CA TYR A 218 6.67 -6.50 2.41
C TYR A 218 5.65 -6.84 1.31
N THR A 219 5.66 -8.08 0.82
CA THR A 219 4.80 -8.55 -0.29
C THR A 219 3.31 -8.67 0.10
N HIS A 220 2.98 -8.59 1.39
CA HIS A 220 1.63 -8.86 1.90
C HIS A 220 0.86 -7.64 2.43
N MET A 221 1.50 -6.46 2.47
CA MET A 221 1.09 -5.33 3.32
C MET A 221 -0.41 -5.04 3.31
N ILE A 222 -1.01 -4.83 2.13
CA ILE A 222 -2.42 -4.41 2.02
C ILE A 222 -3.38 -5.54 2.37
N THR A 223 -2.98 -6.77 2.04
CA THR A 223 -3.71 -7.97 2.48
C THR A 223 -3.67 -8.12 4.00
N GLY A 224 -2.49 -7.89 4.61
CA GLY A 224 -2.32 -7.86 6.06
C GLY A 224 -3.18 -6.77 6.71
N PHE A 225 -3.24 -5.58 6.11
CA PHE A 225 -4.03 -4.46 6.61
C PHE A 225 -5.54 -4.74 6.57
N CYS A 226 -6.04 -5.49 5.58
CA CYS A 226 -7.42 -5.97 5.58
C CYS A 226 -7.73 -6.85 6.81
N PHE A 227 -6.77 -7.68 7.25
CA PHE A 227 -6.93 -8.43 8.51
C PHE A 227 -6.85 -7.51 9.72
N LEU A 228 -5.93 -6.54 9.75
CA LEU A 228 -5.84 -5.55 10.84
C LEU A 228 -7.13 -4.74 11.03
N ALA A 229 -7.94 -4.58 9.98
CA ALA A 229 -9.27 -3.97 10.08
C ALA A 229 -10.32 -4.87 10.76
N LEU A 230 -10.10 -6.19 10.87
CA LEU A 230 -11.10 -7.16 11.35
C LEU A 230 -11.69 -6.81 12.74
N PRO A 231 -10.89 -6.38 13.73
CA PRO A 231 -11.44 -5.91 15.01
C PRO A 231 -12.44 -4.77 14.90
N PHE A 232 -12.22 -3.86 13.96
CA PHE A 232 -13.08 -2.70 13.73
C PHE A 232 -14.29 -3.06 12.88
N LEU A 233 -14.15 -3.99 11.93
CA LEU A 233 -15.29 -4.54 11.20
C LEU A 233 -16.28 -5.22 12.15
N HIS A 234 -15.78 -6.02 13.09
CA HIS A 234 -16.64 -6.75 14.02
C HIS A 234 -17.57 -5.83 14.83
N ASP A 235 -17.05 -4.68 15.27
CA ASP A 235 -17.76 -3.78 16.19
C ASP A 235 -18.43 -2.60 15.48
N ASN A 236 -17.87 -2.11 14.36
CA ASN A 236 -18.22 -0.78 13.82
C ASN A 236 -18.58 -0.75 12.33
N ALA A 237 -18.24 -1.76 11.54
CA ALA A 237 -18.27 -1.59 10.07
C ALA A 237 -18.53 -2.88 9.28
N SER A 238 -18.95 -2.72 8.03
CA SER A 238 -19.11 -3.82 7.09
C SER A 238 -18.18 -3.70 5.88
N MET A 239 -17.46 -2.60 5.77
CA MET A 239 -16.60 -2.32 4.61
C MET A 239 -15.20 -1.95 5.08
N VAL A 240 -14.20 -2.36 4.32
CA VAL A 240 -12.85 -1.77 4.36
C VAL A 240 -12.71 -0.91 3.11
N LEU A 241 -12.41 0.37 3.30
CA LEU A 241 -12.08 1.31 2.21
C LEU A 241 -10.56 1.36 2.08
N LEU A 242 -10.08 0.86 0.94
CA LEU A 242 -8.68 0.92 0.52
C LEU A 242 -8.45 2.15 -0.36
N GLY A 243 -7.21 2.65 -0.38
CA GLY A 243 -6.73 3.65 -1.33
C GLY A 243 -6.17 3.04 -2.61
N ASN A 244 -6.78 1.96 -3.13
CA ASN A 244 -6.27 1.27 -4.30
C ASN A 244 -6.77 1.96 -5.58
N GLN A 245 -5.87 2.62 -6.30
CA GLN A 245 -6.18 3.37 -7.52
C GLN A 245 -6.02 2.55 -8.81
N GLN A 246 -6.55 3.05 -9.93
CA GLN A 246 -6.50 2.33 -11.22
C GLN A 246 -5.06 2.03 -11.66
N ASN A 247 -4.09 2.88 -11.32
CA ASN A 247 -2.69 2.69 -11.68
C ASN A 247 -2.11 1.36 -11.16
N MET A 248 -2.65 0.81 -10.08
CA MET A 248 -2.20 -0.47 -9.53
C MET A 248 -2.50 -1.65 -10.45
N ASN A 249 -3.46 -1.50 -11.38
CA ASN A 249 -3.78 -2.49 -12.40
C ASN A 249 -2.86 -2.43 -13.62
N PHE A 250 -1.98 -1.44 -13.75
CA PHE A 250 -1.05 -1.33 -14.87
C PHE A 250 0.19 -2.17 -14.62
N SER A 251 0.30 -3.29 -15.33
CA SER A 251 1.48 -4.16 -15.27
C SER A 251 2.64 -3.63 -16.13
N PHE A 252 3.85 -4.06 -15.83
CA PHE A 252 5.05 -3.82 -16.65
C PHE A 252 5.82 -5.13 -16.88
N ARG A 253 6.71 -5.14 -17.87
CA ARG A 253 7.68 -6.23 -18.05
C ARG A 253 8.97 -5.88 -17.32
N THR A 254 9.41 -6.80 -16.46
CA THR A 254 10.71 -6.74 -15.77
C THR A 254 11.87 -6.93 -16.76
N LYS A 255 13.10 -6.61 -16.35
CA LYS A 255 14.33 -6.82 -17.15
C LYS A 255 14.51 -8.28 -17.57
N GLN A 256 14.04 -9.23 -16.75
CA GLN A 256 14.11 -10.67 -17.01
C GLN A 256 12.84 -11.23 -17.70
N GLY A 257 11.95 -10.37 -18.19
CA GLY A 257 10.80 -10.75 -19.03
C GLY A 257 9.52 -11.18 -18.30
N TYR A 258 9.53 -11.20 -16.96
CA TYR A 258 8.34 -11.47 -16.12
C TYR A 258 7.39 -10.28 -16.06
N ILE A 259 6.12 -10.55 -15.77
CA ILE A 259 5.11 -9.53 -15.52
C ILE A 259 5.24 -9.05 -14.06
N GLY A 260 5.46 -7.76 -13.87
CA GLY A 260 5.45 -7.08 -12.58
C GLY A 260 4.24 -6.14 -12.45
N PHE A 261 3.92 -5.77 -11.21
CA PHE A 261 2.88 -4.79 -10.87
C PHE A 261 3.46 -3.73 -9.92
N PRO A 262 2.92 -2.49 -9.92
CA PRO A 262 3.29 -1.47 -8.94
C PRO A 262 3.11 -1.99 -7.52
N SER A 263 1.93 -2.53 -7.22
CA SER A 263 1.67 -3.40 -6.07
C SER A 263 0.52 -4.34 -6.42
N TYR A 264 0.83 -5.62 -6.66
CA TYR A 264 -0.17 -6.62 -7.01
C TYR A 264 -1.26 -6.75 -5.94
N ASP A 265 -0.91 -6.68 -4.65
CA ASP A 265 -1.87 -6.74 -3.54
C ASP A 265 -2.82 -5.52 -3.45
N GLN A 266 -2.62 -4.52 -4.32
CA GLN A 266 -3.52 -3.38 -4.52
C GLN A 266 -4.32 -3.46 -5.83
N THR A 267 -4.08 -4.46 -6.68
CA THR A 267 -4.87 -4.65 -7.90
C THR A 267 -6.33 -4.97 -7.57
N THR A 268 -7.23 -4.71 -8.52
CA THR A 268 -8.63 -5.13 -8.44
C THR A 268 -8.76 -6.65 -8.27
N THR A 269 -7.88 -7.42 -8.90
CA THR A 269 -7.82 -8.88 -8.75
C THR A 269 -7.51 -9.29 -7.30
N ALA A 270 -6.45 -8.74 -6.71
CA ALA A 270 -6.10 -9.05 -5.33
C ALA A 270 -7.16 -8.55 -4.33
N ARG A 271 -7.77 -7.38 -4.58
CA ARG A 271 -8.88 -6.86 -3.78
C ARG A 271 -10.07 -7.82 -3.76
N HIS A 272 -10.43 -8.41 -4.90
CA HIS A 272 -11.49 -9.44 -4.93
C HIS A 272 -11.12 -10.67 -4.09
N GLN A 273 -9.85 -11.09 -4.09
CA GLN A 273 -9.37 -12.18 -3.24
C GLN A 273 -9.43 -11.80 -1.75
N GLN A 274 -9.01 -10.58 -1.37
CA GLN A 274 -9.13 -10.04 -0.01
C GLN A 274 -10.59 -10.01 0.45
N GLN A 275 -11.50 -9.52 -0.40
CA GLN A 275 -12.94 -9.51 -0.12
C GLN A 275 -13.49 -10.93 0.07
N LYS A 276 -13.12 -11.89 -0.78
CA LYS A 276 -13.57 -13.27 -0.68
C LYS A 276 -13.20 -13.87 0.68
N LYS A 277 -11.98 -13.61 1.16
CA LYS A 277 -11.48 -14.07 2.47
C LYS A 277 -12.32 -13.49 3.61
N LEU A 278 -12.56 -12.18 3.63
CA LEU A 278 -13.38 -11.56 4.67
C LEU A 278 -14.86 -12.00 4.61
N LYS A 279 -15.41 -12.24 3.41
CA LYS A 279 -16.80 -12.73 3.25
C LYS A 279 -17.06 -14.11 3.84
N LEU A 280 -16.03 -14.92 4.02
CA LEU A 280 -16.14 -16.20 4.72
C LEU A 280 -16.34 -16.02 6.24
N LEU A 281 -15.98 -14.85 6.79
CA LEU A 281 -16.18 -14.51 8.20
C LEU A 281 -17.53 -13.85 8.44
N ASN A 282 -17.97 -13.04 7.48
CA ASN A 282 -19.32 -12.50 7.41
C ASN A 282 -19.65 -12.11 5.95
N LYS A 283 -20.75 -12.64 5.41
CA LYS A 283 -21.16 -12.41 4.00
C LYS A 283 -21.40 -10.93 3.66
N ARG A 284 -21.67 -10.08 4.66
CA ARG A 284 -21.87 -8.63 4.50
C ARG A 284 -20.55 -7.86 4.39
N TYR A 285 -19.41 -8.46 4.74
CA TYR A 285 -18.12 -7.80 4.62
C TYR A 285 -17.75 -7.50 3.17
N ARG A 286 -17.19 -6.31 2.95
CA ARG A 286 -16.71 -5.86 1.65
C ARG A 286 -15.32 -5.25 1.77
N VAL A 287 -14.55 -5.38 0.71
CA VAL A 287 -13.27 -4.67 0.54
C VAL A 287 -13.39 -3.93 -0.78
N ILE A 288 -13.43 -2.60 -0.69
CA ILE A 288 -13.68 -1.71 -1.83
C ILE A 288 -12.67 -0.56 -1.81
N SER A 289 -12.53 0.13 -2.94
CA SER A 289 -11.77 1.36 -3.04
C SER A 289 -12.63 2.41 -3.73
N LEU A 290 -12.77 3.57 -3.11
CA LEU A 290 -13.50 4.71 -3.71
C LEU A 290 -12.68 5.39 -4.81
N VAL A 291 -11.36 5.14 -4.82
CA VAL A 291 -10.42 5.73 -5.77
C VAL A 291 -9.96 4.75 -6.86
N GLU A 292 -10.45 3.49 -6.82
CA GLU A 292 -10.26 2.50 -7.90
C GLU A 292 -10.62 3.03 -9.31
N PRO A 293 -11.66 3.87 -9.53
CA PRO A 293 -11.97 4.34 -10.87
C PRO A 293 -11.00 5.39 -11.41
N LEU A 294 -10.08 5.88 -10.58
CA LEU A 294 -9.28 7.08 -10.86
C LEU A 294 -7.82 6.72 -11.12
N THR A 295 -7.18 7.52 -11.97
CA THR A 295 -5.73 7.49 -12.12
C THR A 295 -5.05 8.57 -11.26
N ASP A 296 -3.75 8.44 -11.02
CA ASP A 296 -2.93 9.35 -10.22
C ASP A 296 -3.19 10.84 -10.51
N ILE A 297 -3.21 11.26 -11.78
CA ILE A 297 -3.46 12.66 -12.18
C ILE A 297 -4.89 13.13 -11.87
N ALA A 298 -5.89 12.24 -12.00
CA ALA A 298 -7.27 12.54 -11.67
C ALA A 298 -7.48 12.64 -10.16
N GLU A 299 -6.81 11.79 -9.38
CA GLU A 299 -6.84 11.89 -7.92
C GLU A 299 -6.20 13.19 -7.41
N VAL A 300 -5.07 13.61 -7.99
CA VAL A 300 -4.45 14.90 -7.64
C VAL A 300 -5.41 16.05 -7.96
N LYS A 301 -6.11 16.03 -9.11
CA LYS A 301 -7.15 17.02 -9.42
C LYS A 301 -8.18 17.09 -8.29
N ILE A 302 -8.87 15.99 -8.03
CA ILE A 302 -10.00 15.92 -7.09
C ILE A 302 -9.56 16.26 -5.66
N LEU A 303 -8.44 15.70 -5.19
CA LEU A 303 -7.97 15.94 -3.83
C LEU A 303 -7.67 17.43 -3.60
N PHE A 304 -7.01 18.09 -4.55
CA PHE A 304 -6.58 19.48 -4.37
C PHE A 304 -7.65 20.52 -4.75
N SER A 305 -8.58 20.19 -5.65
CA SER A 305 -9.72 21.08 -5.97
C SER A 305 -10.84 20.98 -4.94
N ARG A 306 -11.27 19.74 -4.62
CA ARG A 306 -12.47 19.50 -3.81
C ARG A 306 -12.20 19.40 -2.32
N TYR A 307 -11.02 18.89 -1.95
CA TYR A 307 -10.64 18.68 -0.54
C TYR A 307 -9.30 19.33 -0.17
N PRO A 308 -9.05 20.61 -0.51
CA PRO A 308 -7.76 21.27 -0.23
C PRO A 308 -7.40 21.28 1.26
N GLU A 309 -8.39 21.30 2.14
CA GLU A 309 -8.23 21.21 3.58
C GLU A 309 -7.66 19.87 4.06
N LEU A 310 -7.91 18.77 3.32
CA LEU A 310 -7.26 17.48 3.51
C LEU A 310 -5.93 17.39 2.74
N ALA A 311 -5.89 17.91 1.51
CA ALA A 311 -4.69 17.89 0.65
C ALA A 311 -3.48 18.51 1.34
N LYS A 312 -3.67 19.56 2.15
CA LYS A 312 -2.61 20.22 2.93
C LYS A 312 -1.86 19.26 3.87
N TYR A 313 -2.40 18.08 4.18
CA TYR A 313 -1.79 17.03 5.01
C TYR A 313 -1.03 15.95 4.26
N GLN A 314 -1.13 15.89 2.93
CA GLN A 314 -0.52 14.84 2.13
C GLN A 314 0.99 14.71 2.33
N PHE A 315 1.48 13.52 2.65
CA PHE A 315 2.89 13.17 2.40
C PHE A 315 2.94 11.78 1.79
N SER A 316 3.83 11.56 0.83
CA SER A 316 3.91 10.29 0.08
C SER A 316 5.35 9.93 -0.27
N CYS A 317 6.30 10.51 0.46
CA CYS A 317 7.73 10.32 0.25
C CYS A 317 8.22 9.14 1.10
N ASN A 318 8.73 8.10 0.45
CA ASN A 318 9.26 6.90 1.11
C ASN A 318 10.76 7.00 1.44
N CYS A 319 11.39 8.15 1.18
CA CYS A 319 12.82 8.34 1.38
C CYS A 319 13.10 9.30 2.55
N LEU A 320 12.11 9.56 3.41
CA LEU A 320 12.24 10.56 4.47
C LEU A 320 13.34 10.20 5.46
N ASP A 321 13.39 8.93 5.88
CA ASP A 321 14.36 8.42 6.84
C ASP A 321 15.81 8.47 6.31
N GLY A 322 15.97 8.46 4.98
CA GLY A 322 17.25 8.61 4.30
C GLY A 322 17.54 10.03 3.79
N SER A 323 16.75 11.03 4.16
CA SER A 323 16.86 12.38 3.62
C SER A 323 16.94 13.47 4.70
N ASN A 324 17.49 14.62 4.32
CA ASN A 324 17.44 15.84 5.16
C ASN A 324 16.09 16.60 5.03
N GLY A 325 15.11 16.01 4.33
CA GLY A 325 13.81 16.60 4.09
C GLY A 325 12.89 16.50 5.31
N LYS A 326 12.15 17.56 5.62
CA LYS A 326 11.20 17.52 6.76
C LYS A 326 9.93 16.72 6.45
N ARG A 327 9.34 16.95 5.27
CA ARG A 327 8.09 16.31 4.78
C ARG A 327 8.28 15.66 3.41
N TRP A 328 9.25 16.13 2.63
CA TRP A 328 9.58 15.66 1.29
C TRP A 328 11.10 15.58 1.15
N CYS A 329 11.63 14.48 0.61
CA CYS A 329 13.06 14.35 0.36
C CYS A 329 13.55 15.23 -0.80
N HIS A 330 12.67 15.53 -1.77
CA HIS A 330 13.01 16.20 -3.04
C HIS A 330 14.10 15.49 -3.86
N SER A 331 14.26 14.19 -3.64
CA SER A 331 15.30 13.36 -4.24
C SER A 331 14.76 11.99 -4.67
N CYS A 332 13.46 11.90 -4.92
CA CYS A 332 12.82 10.68 -5.42
C CYS A 332 11.78 10.99 -6.50
N ASN A 333 11.47 9.98 -7.29
CA ASN A 333 10.48 10.06 -8.35
C ASN A 333 9.06 10.32 -7.87
N LYS A 334 8.65 9.84 -6.68
CA LYS A 334 7.32 10.17 -6.11
C LYS A 334 7.17 11.67 -5.87
N CYS A 335 8.21 12.35 -5.36
CA CYS A 335 8.21 13.81 -5.21
C CYS A 335 8.13 14.50 -6.58
N ALA A 336 8.89 14.01 -7.57
CA ALA A 336 8.90 14.57 -8.92
C ALA A 336 7.54 14.40 -9.61
N ARG A 337 6.98 13.19 -9.58
CA ARG A 337 5.65 12.84 -10.09
C ARG A 337 4.58 13.72 -9.47
N LEU A 338 4.51 13.81 -8.14
CA LEU A 338 3.54 14.69 -7.47
C LEU A 338 3.74 16.16 -7.89
N SER A 339 4.99 16.64 -7.95
CA SER A 339 5.27 18.01 -8.38
C SER A 339 4.70 18.31 -9.77
N ILE A 340 4.90 17.43 -10.76
CA ILE A 340 4.40 17.70 -12.11
C ILE A 340 2.88 17.53 -12.20
N LEU A 341 2.29 16.56 -11.50
CA LEU A 341 0.83 16.36 -11.46
C LEU A 341 0.11 17.57 -10.84
N MET A 342 0.67 18.17 -9.80
CA MET A 342 0.11 19.39 -9.21
C MET A 342 0.19 20.58 -10.18
N LEU A 343 1.36 20.78 -10.81
CA LEU A 343 1.57 21.87 -11.76
C LEU A 343 0.71 21.73 -13.02
N ALA A 344 0.45 20.48 -13.46
CA ALA A 344 -0.47 20.16 -14.55
C ALA A 344 -1.89 20.69 -14.30
N HIS A 345 -2.32 20.76 -13.04
CA HIS A 345 -3.62 21.30 -12.64
C HIS A 345 -3.56 22.75 -12.14
N GLY A 346 -2.40 23.40 -12.26
CA GLY A 346 -2.22 24.79 -11.81
C GLY A 346 -2.12 24.95 -10.29
N PHE A 347 -1.92 23.88 -9.53
CA PHE A 347 -1.77 23.96 -8.07
C PHE A 347 -0.36 24.39 -7.65
N ASP A 348 -0.27 25.17 -6.58
CA ASP A 348 1.01 25.51 -5.97
C ASP A 348 1.54 24.35 -5.12
N VAL A 349 2.64 23.75 -5.57
CA VAL A 349 3.37 22.69 -4.83
C VAL A 349 3.79 23.10 -3.42
N LYS A 350 4.02 24.41 -3.18
CA LYS A 350 4.40 24.90 -1.84
C LYS A 350 3.28 24.80 -0.82
N SER A 351 2.01 24.70 -1.26
CA SER A 351 0.86 24.53 -0.36
C SER A 351 0.95 23.27 0.53
N ILE A 352 1.69 22.25 0.07
CA ILE A 352 1.98 21.03 0.84
C ILE A 352 3.44 20.96 1.31
N GLY A 353 4.19 22.06 1.20
CA GLY A 353 5.61 22.13 1.55
C GLY A 353 6.56 21.43 0.56
N LEU A 354 6.09 21.13 -0.65
CA LEU A 354 6.91 20.61 -1.76
C LEU A 354 7.47 21.77 -2.58
N HIS A 355 8.63 21.59 -3.19
CA HIS A 355 9.18 22.54 -4.17
C HIS A 355 9.03 22.02 -5.60
N SER A 356 8.94 22.94 -6.56
CA SER A 356 8.90 22.57 -7.97
C SER A 356 10.15 21.78 -8.36
N MET A 357 9.95 20.62 -8.95
CA MET A 357 11.02 19.75 -9.41
C MET A 357 11.29 19.90 -10.92
N LEU A 358 11.25 21.13 -11.45
CA LEU A 358 11.42 21.44 -12.89
C LEU A 358 12.83 21.89 -13.30
N SER A 359 13.80 21.92 -12.38
CA SER A 359 15.21 22.18 -12.72
C SER A 359 15.88 20.96 -13.35
N ARG A 360 16.90 21.16 -14.20
CA ARG A 360 17.59 20.10 -14.95
C ARG A 360 18.17 18.98 -14.07
N ARG A 361 18.57 19.28 -12.83
CA ARG A 361 19.07 18.28 -11.87
C ARG A 361 18.04 17.21 -11.48
N PHE A 362 16.75 17.45 -11.73
CA PHE A 362 15.68 16.50 -11.42
C PHE A 362 15.25 15.67 -12.64
N LYS A 363 15.91 15.82 -13.79
CA LYS A 363 15.57 15.13 -15.03
C LYS A 363 15.38 13.63 -14.82
N ASP A 364 16.30 13.02 -14.09
CA ASP A 364 16.39 11.57 -13.93
C ASP A 364 15.37 11.00 -12.93
N TYR A 365 14.55 11.85 -12.30
CA TYR A 365 13.41 11.45 -11.47
C TYR A 365 12.09 11.34 -12.24
N TYR A 366 12.07 11.70 -13.52
CA TYR A 366 10.90 11.58 -14.39
C TYR A 366 11.14 10.52 -15.45
N THR A 367 10.35 9.44 -15.44
CA THR A 367 10.43 8.38 -16.45
C THR A 367 10.26 8.93 -17.88
N LEU A 368 9.60 10.08 -18.08
CA LEU A 368 9.48 10.71 -19.39
C LEU A 368 10.84 11.04 -20.04
N PHE A 369 11.84 11.45 -19.25
CA PHE A 369 13.16 11.87 -19.77
C PHE A 369 14.24 10.78 -19.71
N GLY A 370 13.89 9.59 -19.22
CA GLY A 370 14.81 8.47 -18.98
C GLY A 370 14.62 7.87 -17.58
N LEU A 371 15.22 6.71 -17.37
CA LEU A 371 15.15 5.98 -16.09
C LEU A 371 16.52 6.04 -15.38
N ASN A 372 16.56 6.49 -14.12
CA ASN A 372 17.63 6.18 -13.17
C ASN A 372 17.30 4.83 -12.48
N PRO A 373 18.27 4.01 -12.01
CA PRO A 373 18.02 2.77 -11.26
C PRO A 373 17.01 2.84 -10.09
N GLU A 374 16.90 3.96 -9.37
CA GLU A 374 16.06 4.06 -8.15
C GLU A 374 14.63 4.56 -8.43
N ILE A 375 13.89 3.83 -9.26
CA ILE A 375 12.54 4.23 -9.70
C ILE A 375 11.46 3.30 -9.10
N ASP A 376 10.49 3.91 -8.40
CA ASP A 376 9.20 3.33 -7.99
C ASP A 376 8.59 2.47 -9.10
N ARG A 377 8.11 1.28 -8.75
CA ARG A 377 7.60 0.28 -9.70
C ARG A 377 6.58 0.80 -10.69
N TYR A 378 5.71 1.73 -10.29
CA TYR A 378 4.75 2.31 -11.22
C TYR A 378 5.41 3.02 -12.40
N ASP A 379 6.50 3.74 -12.14
CA ASP A 379 7.24 4.51 -13.16
C ASP A 379 8.00 3.63 -14.16
N LYS A 380 8.00 2.30 -13.98
CA LYS A 380 8.47 1.32 -14.98
C LYS A 380 7.40 1.00 -16.04
N SER A 381 6.15 1.42 -15.85
CA SER A 381 5.07 1.18 -16.80
C SER A 381 5.02 2.23 -17.93
N THR A 382 4.54 1.82 -19.10
CA THR A 382 4.25 2.75 -20.20
C THR A 382 3.24 3.82 -19.77
N GLN A 383 2.25 3.42 -18.96
CA GLN A 383 1.21 4.32 -18.46
C GLN A 383 1.78 5.43 -17.58
N ALA A 384 2.80 5.17 -16.76
CA ALA A 384 3.45 6.22 -15.98
C ALA A 384 4.17 7.24 -16.87
N ARG A 385 4.88 6.76 -17.89
CA ARG A 385 5.54 7.63 -18.87
C ARG A 385 4.52 8.49 -19.61
N ASP A 386 3.41 7.91 -20.05
CA ASP A 386 2.37 8.63 -20.78
C ASP A 386 1.57 9.58 -19.88
N GLN A 387 1.35 9.23 -18.61
CA GLN A 387 0.75 10.16 -17.65
C GLN A 387 1.66 11.35 -17.38
N GLN A 388 2.98 11.14 -17.31
CA GLN A 388 3.94 12.24 -17.24
C GLN A 388 3.97 13.07 -18.53
N LEU A 389 3.87 12.45 -19.72
CA LEU A 389 3.75 13.17 -20.99
C LEU A 389 2.57 14.16 -20.96
N LEU A 390 1.39 13.68 -20.54
CA LEU A 390 0.20 14.52 -20.38
C LEU A 390 0.41 15.60 -19.33
N ALA A 391 0.97 15.27 -18.16
CA ALA A 391 1.17 16.22 -17.08
C ALA A 391 2.14 17.36 -17.46
N PHE A 392 3.24 17.05 -18.16
CA PHE A 392 4.16 18.06 -18.68
C PHE A 392 3.51 18.96 -19.72
N TYR A 393 2.68 18.38 -20.58
CA TYR A 393 1.92 19.14 -21.57
C TYR A 393 0.93 20.10 -20.91
N MET A 394 0.12 19.63 -19.97
CA MET A 394 -0.84 20.45 -19.22
C MET A 394 -0.14 21.55 -18.41
N ALA A 395 0.99 21.24 -17.78
CA ALA A 395 1.78 22.25 -17.06
C ALA A 395 2.30 23.33 -18.03
N TYR A 396 2.78 22.92 -19.21
CA TYR A 396 3.23 23.86 -20.25
C TYR A 396 2.08 24.75 -20.74
N THR A 397 0.89 24.20 -21.01
CA THR A 397 -0.28 24.99 -21.43
C THR A 397 -0.78 25.94 -20.35
N ASN A 398 -0.57 25.59 -19.07
CA ASN A 398 -0.86 26.47 -17.94
C ASN A 398 0.21 27.56 -17.71
N GLY A 399 1.17 27.70 -18.62
CA GLY A 399 2.22 28.73 -18.54
C GLY A 399 3.31 28.43 -17.50
N VAL A 400 3.40 27.19 -17.00
CA VAL A 400 4.48 26.79 -16.10
C VAL A 400 5.81 26.84 -16.85
N THR A 401 6.82 27.42 -16.21
CA THR A 401 8.17 27.57 -16.77
C THR A 401 9.19 26.75 -15.98
N GLY A 402 10.31 26.40 -16.64
CA GLY A 402 11.40 25.66 -16.01
C GLY A 402 12.26 24.91 -17.03
N GLN A 403 13.48 24.56 -16.64
CA GLN A 403 14.44 23.90 -17.54
C GLN A 403 13.93 22.56 -18.09
N LEU A 404 13.14 21.81 -17.31
CA LEU A 404 12.52 20.57 -17.78
C LEU A 404 11.28 20.81 -18.65
N ILE A 405 10.58 21.95 -18.50
CA ILE A 405 9.54 22.36 -19.46
C ILE A 405 10.18 22.70 -20.80
N ASP A 406 11.29 23.44 -20.81
CA ASP A 406 12.03 23.74 -22.04
C ASP A 406 12.56 22.47 -22.73
N LEU A 407 13.00 21.48 -21.94
CA LEU A 407 13.41 20.18 -22.45
C LEU A 407 12.24 19.38 -23.01
N PHE A 408 11.11 19.34 -22.29
CA PHE A 408 9.86 18.74 -22.76
C PHE A 408 9.43 19.33 -24.11
N LYS A 409 9.44 20.66 -24.25
CA LYS A 409 9.09 21.35 -25.49
C LYS A 409 9.91 20.88 -26.68
N LYS A 410 11.21 20.65 -26.47
CA LYS A 410 12.14 20.21 -27.52
C LYS A 410 11.96 18.74 -27.89
N MET A 411 11.62 17.89 -26.92
CA MET A 411 11.66 16.44 -27.09
C MET A 411 10.29 15.81 -27.34
N PHE A 412 9.24 16.33 -26.72
CA PHE A 412 7.98 15.61 -26.54
C PHE A 412 6.72 16.42 -26.85
N LEU A 413 6.81 17.74 -27.07
CA LEU A 413 5.63 18.57 -27.33
C LEU A 413 4.84 18.09 -28.55
N SER A 414 5.52 17.77 -29.66
CA SER A 414 4.84 17.27 -30.85
C SER A 414 4.10 15.96 -30.60
N GLU A 415 4.68 15.06 -29.78
CA GLU A 415 4.04 13.81 -29.39
C GLU A 415 2.84 14.06 -28.48
N ALA A 416 2.99 14.91 -27.46
CA ALA A 416 1.92 15.24 -26.52
C ALA A 416 0.71 15.87 -27.23
N VAL A 417 0.94 16.82 -28.14
CA VAL A 417 -0.13 17.43 -28.95
C VAL A 417 -0.82 16.39 -29.83
N ALA A 418 -0.05 15.50 -30.48
CA ALA A 418 -0.62 14.47 -31.34
C ALA A 418 -1.43 13.41 -30.59
N ARG A 419 -1.18 13.23 -29.28
CA ARG A 419 -1.81 12.22 -28.43
C ARG A 419 -2.74 12.80 -27.36
N GLU A 420 -3.00 14.11 -27.36
CA GLU A 420 -3.71 14.78 -26.26
C GLU A 420 -5.04 14.11 -25.93
N ASP A 421 -5.91 13.93 -26.92
CA ASP A 421 -7.25 13.33 -26.75
C ASP A 421 -7.17 11.90 -26.19
N GLU A 422 -6.24 11.09 -26.69
CA GLU A 422 -6.00 9.72 -26.23
C GLU A 422 -5.55 9.69 -24.76
N LEU A 423 -4.61 10.59 -24.41
CA LEU A 423 -4.08 10.67 -23.06
C LEU A 423 -5.14 11.17 -22.08
N ARG A 424 -5.95 12.17 -22.46
CA ARG A 424 -7.06 12.68 -21.64
C ARG A 424 -8.13 11.61 -21.43
N ASP A 425 -8.58 10.92 -22.47
CA ASP A 425 -9.52 9.79 -22.32
C ASP A 425 -8.91 8.71 -21.42
N THR A 426 -7.62 8.42 -21.56
CA THR A 426 -6.97 7.39 -20.75
C THR A 426 -6.90 7.79 -19.28
N PHE A 427 -6.46 9.00 -18.95
CA PHE A 427 -6.12 9.34 -17.57
C PHE A 427 -7.24 10.07 -16.80
N PHE A 428 -8.22 10.66 -17.48
CA PHE A 428 -9.36 11.33 -16.85
C PHE A 428 -10.69 10.57 -16.97
N LYS A 429 -10.75 9.44 -17.67
CA LYS A 429 -11.97 8.62 -17.65
C LYS A 429 -12.23 7.97 -16.29
N ILE A 430 -13.50 7.65 -16.07
CA ILE A 430 -13.97 6.91 -14.90
C ILE A 430 -13.92 5.42 -15.24
N TYR A 431 -12.95 4.71 -14.65
CA TYR A 431 -12.83 3.27 -14.85
C TYR A 431 -13.96 2.50 -14.14
N LYS A 432 -14.24 1.28 -14.62
CA LYS A 432 -15.30 0.45 -14.06
C LYS A 432 -14.95 -0.03 -12.65
N THR A 433 -15.90 0.11 -11.72
CA THR A 433 -15.79 -0.37 -10.34
C THR A 433 -16.88 -1.37 -9.98
N ASP A 434 -16.67 -2.13 -8.90
CA ASP A 434 -17.66 -3.04 -8.31
C ASP A 434 -18.44 -2.42 -7.13
N LEU A 435 -18.43 -1.09 -7.02
CA LEU A 435 -19.11 -0.36 -5.96
C LEU A 435 -20.63 -0.61 -5.95
N PRO A 436 -21.28 -0.71 -4.77
CA PRO A 436 -22.73 -0.84 -4.68
C PRO A 436 -23.49 0.32 -5.33
N GLY A 437 -24.65 0.03 -5.91
CA GLY A 437 -25.36 0.92 -6.85
C GLY A 437 -25.49 2.38 -6.41
N ASN A 438 -26.09 2.65 -5.25
CA ASN A 438 -26.27 4.03 -4.77
C ASN A 438 -24.92 4.75 -4.54
N LEU A 439 -23.98 4.07 -3.88
CA LEU A 439 -22.64 4.60 -3.62
C LEU A 439 -21.90 4.92 -4.92
N ARG A 440 -21.97 4.02 -5.91
CA ARG A 440 -21.37 4.19 -7.22
C ARG A 440 -21.96 5.39 -7.96
N THR A 441 -23.28 5.53 -7.99
CA THR A 441 -23.94 6.64 -8.68
C THR A 441 -23.54 7.99 -8.09
N ARG A 442 -23.55 8.12 -6.75
CA ARG A 442 -23.14 9.35 -6.06
C ARG A 442 -21.66 9.66 -6.28
N LEU A 443 -20.78 8.67 -6.13
CA LEU A 443 -19.35 8.83 -6.37
C LEU A 443 -19.06 9.27 -7.82
N HIS A 444 -19.69 8.62 -8.80
CA HIS A 444 -19.52 8.99 -10.21
C HIS A 444 -20.03 10.41 -10.48
N GLY A 445 -21.04 10.88 -9.76
CA GLY A 445 -21.48 12.28 -9.81
C GLY A 445 -20.36 13.23 -9.41
N ILE A 446 -19.75 13.02 -8.25
CA ILE A 446 -18.61 13.80 -7.74
C ILE A 446 -17.45 13.79 -8.73
N ILE A 447 -17.06 12.61 -9.23
CA ILE A 447 -15.94 12.49 -10.17
C ILE A 447 -16.22 13.22 -11.48
N LYS A 448 -17.44 13.11 -12.02
CA LYS A 448 -17.81 13.80 -13.27
C LYS A 448 -17.80 15.32 -13.11
N GLU A 449 -18.27 15.82 -11.96
CA GLU A 449 -18.23 17.24 -11.64
C GLU A 449 -16.79 17.77 -11.63
N GLU A 450 -15.89 17.09 -10.93
CA GLU A 450 -14.50 17.53 -10.76
C GLU A 450 -13.59 17.34 -11.97
N LEU A 451 -13.95 16.45 -12.91
CA LEU A 451 -13.17 16.18 -14.10
C LEU A 451 -13.73 16.83 -15.37
N ALA A 452 -14.84 17.56 -15.28
CA ALA A 452 -15.53 18.14 -16.45
C ALA A 452 -14.67 19.13 -17.26
N ASP A 453 -13.72 19.82 -16.61
CA ASP A 453 -12.85 20.81 -17.24
C ASP A 453 -11.56 20.23 -17.85
N VAL A 454 -11.26 18.96 -17.56
CA VAL A 454 -10.02 18.28 -17.99
C VAL A 454 -10.27 17.09 -18.91
N GLN A 455 -11.52 16.64 -19.03
CA GLN A 455 -11.97 15.58 -19.94
C GLN A 455 -12.11 16.04 -21.38
#